data_AF-A0A133XSR6-F1
#
_entry.id   AF-A0A133XSR6-F1
#
_cell.length_a   1.000
_cell.length_b   1.000
_cell.length_c   1.000
_cell.angle_alpha   90.00
_cell.angle_beta   90.00
_cell.angle_gamma   90.00
#
_symmetry.space_group_name_H-M   'P 1'
#
loop_
_entity.id
_entity.type
_entity.pdbx_description
1 polymer ?
#
loop_
_entity_poly.entity_id
_entity_poly.type
_entity_poly.pdbx_seq_one_letter_code
_entity_poly.pdbx_strand_id
1 'polypeptide(L)' 'MTKYTLEQWRKLKGLSQEELARKSGLSARTIINYEKEPNAFSKASYQKVQKIADILEIKLSQFIL' A
#
# COMPACT_ATOMS: atom_id res chain seq x y z
N MET A 1 -13.70 -4.30 -12.51
CA MET A 1 -12.84 -4.51 -11.32
C MET A 1 -12.62 -3.17 -10.64
N THR A 2 -12.93 -3.07 -9.36
CA THR A 2 -12.78 -1.81 -8.62
C THR A 2 -11.33 -1.60 -8.22
N LYS A 3 -10.80 -0.40 -8.48
CA LYS A 3 -9.45 0.01 -8.11
C LYS A 3 -9.52 1.08 -7.01
N TYR A 4 -8.61 1.02 -6.06
CA TYR A 4 -8.52 1.97 -4.97
C TYR A 4 -7.06 2.40 -4.72
N THR A 5 -6.88 3.54 -4.05
CA THR A 5 -5.57 3.97 -3.57
C THR A 5 -5.06 3.06 -2.45
N LEU A 6 -3.78 3.16 -2.12
CA LEU A 6 -3.20 2.45 -0.98
C LEU A 6 -3.94 2.75 0.32
N GLU A 7 -4.23 4.03 0.59
CA GLU A 7 -4.92 4.48 1.79
C GLU A 7 -6.31 3.85 1.91
N GLN A 8 -7.06 3.84 0.81
CA GLN A 8 -8.40 3.27 0.76
C GLN A 8 -8.37 1.76 1.05
N TRP A 9 -7.47 1.02 0.42
CA TRP A 9 -7.31 -0.42 0.69
C TRP A 9 -6.90 -0.69 2.13
N ARG A 10 -5.96 0.09 2.67
CA ARG A 10 -5.53 -0.03 4.07
C ARG A 10 -6.71 0.18 5.03
N LYS A 11 -7.51 1.22 4.83
CA LYS A 11 -8.70 1.51 5.64
C LYS A 11 -9.77 0.42 5.51
N LEU A 12 -9.99 -0.11 4.30
CA LEU A 12 -10.91 -1.23 4.07
C LEU A 12 -10.49 -2.50 4.83
N LYS A 13 -9.18 -2.70 5.03
CA LYS A 13 -8.62 -3.79 5.83
C LYS A 13 -8.49 -3.45 7.33
N GLY A 14 -8.92 -2.27 7.76
CA GLY A 14 -8.90 -1.85 9.16
C GLY A 14 -7.49 -1.67 9.74
N LEU A 15 -6.48 -1.43 8.91
CA LEU A 15 -5.09 -1.27 9.35
C LEU A 15 -4.73 0.20 9.59
N SER A 16 -3.96 0.50 10.63
CA SER A 16 -3.23 1.77 10.73
C SER A 16 -2.04 1.83 9.77
N GLN A 17 -1.47 3.02 9.56
CA GLN A 17 -0.27 3.19 8.73
C GLN A 17 0.92 2.44 9.36
N GLU A 18 1.02 2.47 10.69
CA GLU A 18 2.02 1.79 11.50
C GLU A 18 1.89 0.26 11.40
N GLU A 19 0.68 -0.27 11.42
CA GLU A 19 0.47 -1.72 11.28
C GLU A 19 0.82 -2.22 9.89
N LEU A 20 0.43 -1.48 8.84
CA LEU A 20 0.81 -1.82 7.48
C LEU A 20 2.34 -1.75 7.30
N ALA A 21 2.98 -0.72 7.86
CA ALA A 21 4.43 -0.58 7.85
C ALA A 21 5.12 -1.76 8.54
N ARG A 22 4.70 -2.09 9.76
CA ARG A 22 5.25 -3.22 10.53
C ARG A 22 5.09 -4.55 9.81
N LYS A 23 3.90 -4.82 9.26
CA LYS A 23 3.62 -6.06 8.50
C LYS A 23 4.42 -6.14 7.20
N SER A 24 4.65 -5.01 6.53
CA SER A 24 5.37 -4.95 5.24
C SER A 24 6.90 -4.86 5.40
N GLY A 25 7.39 -4.66 6.63
CA GLY A 25 8.79 -4.38 6.90
C GLY A 25 9.26 -3.02 6.36
N LEU A 26 8.31 -2.09 6.14
CA LEU A 26 8.58 -0.73 5.70
C LEU A 26 8.49 0.22 6.89
N SER A 27 9.01 1.44 6.73
CA SER A 27 8.82 2.48 7.73
C SER A 27 7.41 3.08 7.61
N ALA A 28 6.84 3.55 8.73
CA ALA A 28 5.57 4.29 8.71
C ALA A 28 5.65 5.51 7.77
N ARG A 29 6.80 6.19 7.75
CA ARG A 29 7.08 7.29 6.80
C ARG A 29 6.95 6.86 5.35
N THR A 30 7.40 5.65 5.00
CA THR A 30 7.26 5.11 3.63
C THR A 30 5.80 4.92 3.26
N ILE A 31 4.99 4.35 4.16
CA ILE A 31 3.54 4.18 3.95
C ILE A 31 2.85 5.54 3.81
N ILE A 32 3.14 6.48 4.71
CA ILE A 32 2.61 7.86 4.64
C ILE A 32 2.98 8.51 3.30
N ASN A 33 4.22 8.34 2.83
CA ASN A 33 4.65 8.91 1.56
C ASN A 33 3.90 8.29 0.37
N TYR A 34 3.70 6.98 0.37
CA TYR A 34 2.94 6.28 -0.66
C TYR A 34 1.46 6.68 -0.67
N GLU A 35 0.87 6.99 0.49
CA GLU A 35 -0.52 7.45 0.58
C GLU A 35 -0.68 8.92 0.18
N LYS A 36 0.30 9.79 0.52
CA LYS A 36 0.26 11.22 0.16
C LYS A 36 0.65 11.50 -1.28
N GLU A 37 1.61 10.76 -1.81
CA GLU A 37 2.15 10.94 -3.15
C GLU A 37 1.93 9.65 -3.98
N PRO A 38 0.82 9.55 -4.73
CA PRO A 38 0.53 8.36 -5.55
C PRO A 38 1.67 8.02 -6.52
N ASN A 39 2.36 9.04 -7.04
CA ASN A 39 3.53 8.89 -7.90
C ASN A 39 4.72 8.19 -7.21
N ALA A 40 4.85 8.30 -5.88
CA ALA A 40 5.89 7.62 -5.14
C ALA A 40 5.57 6.13 -4.98
N PHE A 41 4.28 5.79 -4.87
CA PHE A 41 3.83 4.41 -4.78
C PHE A 41 3.95 3.68 -6.13
N SER A 42 3.61 4.37 -7.24
CA SER A 42 3.73 3.80 -8.58
C SER A 42 5.16 3.59 -9.05
N LYS A 43 6.11 4.39 -8.53
CA LYS A 43 7.55 4.22 -8.73
C LYS A 43 8.21 3.26 -7.74
N ALA A 44 7.48 2.75 -6.75
CA ALA A 44 8.04 1.81 -5.79
C ALA A 44 8.46 0.51 -6.50
N SER A 45 9.48 -0.16 -5.97
CA SER A 45 9.91 -1.43 -6.56
C SER A 45 8.78 -2.46 -6.47
N TYR A 46 8.67 -3.31 -7.49
CA TYR A 46 7.68 -4.38 -7.57
C TYR A 46 7.59 -5.18 -6.26
N GLN A 47 8.74 -5.53 -5.67
CA GLN A 47 8.81 -6.28 -4.42
C GLN A 47 8.10 -5.57 -3.25
N LYS A 48 8.20 -4.23 -3.15
CA LYS A 48 7.53 -3.48 -2.09
C LYS A 48 6.02 -3.43 -2.31
N VAL A 49 5.61 -3.16 -3.56
CA VAL A 49 4.19 -3.13 -3.92
C VAL A 49 3.55 -4.50 -3.73
N GLN A 50 4.24 -5.58 -4.10
CA GLN A 50 3.79 -6.95 -3.90
C GLN A 50 3.62 -7.30 -2.42
N LYS A 51 4.59 -6.98 -1.56
CA LYS A 51 4.44 -7.20 -0.10
C LYS A 51 3.21 -6.51 0.46
N ILE A 52 2.96 -5.26 0.04
CA ILE A 52 1.79 -4.49 0.46
C ILE A 52 0.51 -5.16 -0.07
N ALA A 53 0.50 -5.61 -1.32
CA ALA A 53 -0.63 -6.32 -1.92
C ALA A 53 -0.95 -7.63 -1.18
N ASP A 54 0.08 -8.39 -0.80
CA ASP A 54 -0.05 -9.66 -0.08
C ASP A 54 -0.68 -9.44 1.31
N ILE A 55 -0.24 -8.41 2.04
CA ILE A 55 -0.81 -8.05 3.35
C ILE A 55 -2.25 -7.58 3.25
N LEU A 56 -2.56 -6.87 2.16
CA LEU A 56 -3.91 -6.41 1.86
C LEU A 56 -4.74 -7.49 1.16
N GLU A 57 -4.20 -8.69 0.92
CA GLU A 57 -4.87 -9.81 0.26
C GLU A 57 -5.55 -9.41 -1.08
N ILE A 58 -4.87 -8.58 -1.86
CA ILE A 58 -5.34 -8.10 -3.17
C ILE A 58 -4.30 -8.34 -4.25
N LYS A 59 -4.73 -8.20 -5.52
CA LYS A 59 -3.82 -8.16 -6.67
C LYS A 59 -3.29 -6.75 -6.87
N LEU A 60 -2.06 -6.63 -7.40
CA LEU A 60 -1.46 -5.33 -7.76
C LEU A 60 -2.34 -4.51 -8.71
N SER A 61 -3.06 -5.18 -9.62
CA SER A 61 -3.96 -4.54 -10.59
C SER A 61 -5.16 -3.83 -9.95
N GLN A 62 -5.40 -4.05 -8.65
CA GLN A 62 -6.45 -3.39 -7.88
C GLN A 62 -5.99 -2.08 -7.23
N PHE A 63 -4.70 -1.74 -7.31
CA PHE A 63 -4.22 -0.41 -6.95
C PHE A 63 -4.47 0.60 -8.08
N ILE A 64 -4.67 1.86 -7.66
CA ILE A 64 -4.44 3.02 -8.51
C ILE A 64 -2.95 3.36 -8.39
N LEU A 65 -2.17 3.04 -9.43
CA LEU A 65 -0.74 3.34 -9.59
C LEU A 65 -0.60 4.43 -10.66
#